data_AF-A0A2V3A8N6-F1
#
_entry.id   AF-A0A2V3A8N6-F1
#
_cell.length_a   1.000
_cell.length_b   1.000
_cell.length_c   1.000
_cell.angle_alpha   90.00
_cell.angle_beta   90.00
_cell.angle_gamma   90.00
#
_symmetry.space_group_name_H-M   'P 1'
#
loop_
_entity.id
_entity.type
_entity.pdbx_description
1 polymer ?
#
loop_
_entity_poly.entity_id
_entity_poly.type
_entity_poly.pdbx_seq_one_letter_code
_entity_poly.pdbx_strand_id
1 'polypeptide(L)'
;MYSNGKAKIVEKSGKDVTDLYIKGAYDTLEKALEINATIVVLKENSPSCGSLKIYNGKFIGEKIEGMGVTSALLNRNGLRVISEEQFAETYI
;
A
#
# COMPACT_ATOMS: atom_id res chain seq x y z
N MET A 1 5.00 9.22 -4.66
CA MET A 1 3.65 8.62 -4.79
C MET A 1 3.66 7.60 -5.92
N TYR A 2 3.19 6.38 -5.67
CA TYR A 2 3.12 5.28 -6.65
C TYR A 2 2.04 5.47 -7.74
N SER A 3 1.66 6.71 -8.04
CA SER A 3 0.48 6.96 -8.87
C SER A 3 0.69 6.59 -10.34
N ASN A 4 1.92 6.44 -10.86
CA ASN A 4 2.15 6.21 -12.30
C ASN A 4 3.31 5.24 -12.61
N GLY A 5 3.66 4.30 -11.71
CA GLY A 5 4.78 3.37 -11.94
C GLY A 5 6.17 4.02 -12.00
N LYS A 6 6.28 5.32 -11.66
CA LYS A 6 7.53 6.10 -11.64
C LYS A 6 8.20 6.16 -10.27
N ALA A 7 7.60 5.56 -9.25
CA ALA A 7 8.13 5.57 -7.90
C ALA A 7 9.02 4.34 -7.67
N LYS A 8 10.18 4.56 -7.06
CA LYS A 8 11.11 3.50 -6.64
C LYS A 8 10.99 3.29 -5.14
N ILE A 9 11.11 2.05 -4.69
CA ILE A 9 11.34 1.73 -3.28
C ILE A 9 12.80 1.35 -3.15
N VAL A 10 13.51 2.16 -2.37
CA VAL A 10 14.93 1.99 -2.12
C VAL A 10 15.12 1.75 -0.64
N GLU A 11 15.85 0.69 -0.29
CA GLU A 11 16.22 0.40 1.08
C GLU A 11 17.29 1.39 1.59
N LYS A 12 17.50 1.45 2.91
CA LYS A 12 18.56 2.28 3.51
C LYS A 12 19.95 1.95 2.95
N SER A 13 20.16 0.71 2.48
CA SER A 13 21.38 0.25 1.81
C SER A 13 21.60 0.88 0.43
N GLY A 14 20.60 1.56 -0.13
CA GLY A 14 20.59 2.04 -1.52
C GLY A 14 20.09 1.01 -2.53
N LYS A 15 19.71 -0.20 -2.08
CA LYS A 15 19.17 -1.26 -2.95
C LYS A 15 17.77 -0.90 -3.43
N ASP A 16 17.56 -0.92 -4.75
CA ASP A 16 16.24 -0.83 -5.36
C ASP A 16 15.49 -2.16 -5.18
N VAL A 17 14.37 -2.13 -4.48
CA VAL A 17 13.51 -3.29 -4.18
C VAL A 17 12.10 -3.13 -4.74
N THR A 18 11.93 -2.20 -5.68
CA THR A 18 10.65 -1.87 -6.34
C THR A 18 9.91 -3.11 -6.83
N ASP A 19 10.58 -4.00 -7.55
CA ASP A 19 9.95 -5.16 -8.17
C ASP A 19 9.40 -6.17 -7.15
N LEU A 20 10.05 -6.31 -5.99
CA LEU A 20 9.59 -7.18 -4.91
C LEU A 20 8.26 -6.68 -4.32
N TYR A 21 8.14 -5.37 -4.13
CA TYR A 21 6.90 -4.76 -3.64
C TYR A 21 5.79 -4.82 -4.69
N ILE A 22 6.12 -4.61 -5.96
CA ILE A 22 5.14 -4.74 -7.06
C ILE A 22 4.63 -6.18 -7.14
N LYS A 23 5.51 -7.17 -7.07
CA LYS A 23 5.13 -8.59 -7.07
C LYS A 23 4.19 -8.91 -5.91
N GLY A 24 4.55 -8.52 -4.68
CA GLY A 24 3.68 -8.76 -3.52
C GLY A 24 2.32 -8.07 -3.62
N ALA A 25 2.26 -6.88 -4.25
CA ALA A 25 0.99 -6.20 -4.51
C ALA A 25 0.10 -6.97 -5.48
N TYR A 26 0.66 -7.51 -6.57
CA TYR A 26 -0.09 -8.33 -7.52
C TYR A 26 -0.53 -9.67 -6.92
N ASP A 27 0.34 -10.35 -6.17
CA ASP A 27 -0.01 -11.59 -5.46
C ASP A 27 -1.19 -11.33 -4.48
N THR A 28 -1.22 -10.16 -3.83
CA THR A 28 -2.33 -9.75 -2.95
C THR A 28 -3.62 -9.47 -3.73
N LEU A 29 -3.52 -8.79 -4.88
CA LEU A 29 -4.66 -8.50 -5.75
C LEU A 29 -5.28 -9.79 -6.27
N GLU A 30 -4.48 -10.71 -6.79
CA GLU A 30 -4.93 -12.01 -7.25
C GLU A 30 -5.72 -12.72 -6.14
N LYS A 31 -5.17 -12.74 -4.92
CA LYS A 31 -5.86 -13.38 -3.80
C LYS A 31 -7.17 -12.70 -3.43
N ALA A 32 -7.22 -11.36 -3.46
CA ALA A 32 -8.43 -10.60 -3.16
C ALA A 32 -9.53 -10.88 -4.20
N LEU A 33 -9.16 -10.98 -5.48
CA LEU A 33 -10.09 -11.30 -6.56
C LEU A 33 -10.59 -12.75 -6.47
N GLU A 34 -9.71 -13.72 -6.20
CA GLU A 34 -10.09 -15.13 -6.02
C GLU A 34 -11.20 -15.33 -4.99
N ILE A 35 -11.12 -14.61 -3.87
CA ILE A 35 -12.09 -14.73 -2.77
C ILE A 35 -13.28 -13.77 -2.92
N ASN A 36 -13.37 -13.02 -4.03
CA ASN A 36 -14.35 -11.96 -4.24
C ASN A 36 -14.41 -10.96 -3.08
N ALA A 37 -13.24 -10.56 -2.57
CA ALA A 37 -13.16 -9.56 -1.52
C ALA A 37 -13.77 -8.24 -2.01
N THR A 38 -14.54 -7.57 -1.16
CA THR A 38 -15.07 -6.23 -1.43
C THR A 38 -14.34 -5.16 -0.63
N ILE A 39 -13.74 -5.55 0.51
CA ILE A 39 -12.98 -4.69 1.41
C ILE A 39 -11.66 -5.38 1.75
N VAL A 40 -10.56 -4.62 1.70
CA VAL A 40 -9.24 -5.07 2.15
C VAL A 40 -8.78 -4.15 3.29
N VAL A 41 -8.51 -4.74 4.45
CA VAL A 41 -8.00 -4.02 5.63
C VAL A 41 -6.50 -4.17 5.68
N LEU A 42 -5.77 -3.07 5.68
CA LEU A 42 -4.31 -3.04 5.59
C LEU A 42 -3.71 -2.22 6.74
N LYS A 43 -2.55 -2.67 7.26
CA LYS A 43 -1.84 -1.97 8.34
C LYS A 43 -1.40 -0.57 7.90
N GLU A 44 -1.84 0.46 8.62
CA GLU A 44 -1.48 1.86 8.37
C GLU A 44 0.03 2.10 8.57
N ASN A 45 0.57 3.13 7.91
CA ASN A 45 1.95 3.63 8.01
C ASN A 45 3.05 2.75 7.37
N SER A 46 2.67 1.76 6.57
CA SER A 46 3.62 0.94 5.79
C SER A 46 3.84 1.53 4.38
N PRO A 47 5.06 1.53 3.83
CA PRO A 47 5.30 1.91 2.43
C PRO A 47 4.61 0.97 1.41
N SER A 48 4.18 -0.22 1.85
CA SER A 48 3.37 -1.14 1.06
C SER A 48 1.86 -0.98 1.33
N CYS A 49 1.48 -0.92 2.61
CA CYS A 49 0.10 -1.11 3.07
C CYS A 49 -0.60 0.16 3.55
N GLY A 50 0.12 1.28 3.73
CA GLY A 50 -0.48 2.55 4.16
C GLY A 50 -1.56 3.00 3.17
N SER A 51 -2.77 3.28 3.66
CA SER A 51 -3.91 3.68 2.84
C SER A 51 -4.06 5.20 2.77
N LEU A 52 -3.52 5.93 3.77
CA LEU A 52 -3.66 7.39 3.86
C LEU A 52 -2.32 8.13 3.85
N LYS A 53 -1.28 7.58 4.50
CA LYS A 53 0.03 8.23 4.66
C LYS A 53 1.18 7.24 4.43
N ILE A 54 2.19 7.67 3.68
CA ILE A 54 3.46 6.94 3.48
C ILE A 54 4.66 7.78 3.88
N TYR A 55 5.78 7.15 4.20
CA TYR A 55 7.04 7.86 4.44
C TYR A 55 7.50 8.60 3.19
N ASN A 56 8.08 9.79 3.37
CA ASN A 56 8.53 10.67 2.28
C ASN A 56 9.77 10.14 1.50
N GLY A 57 10.36 9.01 1.91
CA GLY A 57 11.52 8.39 1.28
C GLY A 57 12.87 9.03 1.63
N LYS A 58 12.91 10.09 2.45
CA LYS A 58 14.15 10.76 2.89
C LYS A 58 14.74 10.15 4.18
N PHE A 59 14.10 9.15 4.76
CA PHE A 59 14.50 8.52 6.03
C PHE A 59 14.59 9.49 7.23
N ILE A 60 13.87 10.62 7.18
CA ILE A 60 13.82 11.63 8.26
C ILE A 60 12.53 11.55 9.10
N GLY A 61 11.76 10.46 8.97
CA GLY A 61 10.53 10.22 9.76
C GLY A 61 9.28 11.00 9.30
N GLU A 62 9.41 11.87 8.30
CA GLU A 62 8.28 12.60 7.73
C GLU A 62 7.36 11.71 6.89
N LYS A 63 6.05 11.92 7.04
CA LYS A 63 4.99 11.25 6.27
C LYS A 63 4.32 12.24 5.32
N ILE A 64 3.94 11.76 4.14
CA ILE A 64 3.18 12.51 3.15
C ILE A 64 1.86 11.79 2.85
N GLU A 65 0.87 12.53 2.37
CA GLU A 65 -0.34 11.92 1.82
C GLU A 65 0.03 11.01 0.64
N GLY A 66 -0.50 9.80 0.66
CA GLY A 66 -0.22 8.82 -0.37
C GLY A 66 -0.49 7.40 0.09
N MET A 67 -0.74 6.55 -0.89
CA MET A 67 -0.95 5.11 -0.69
C MET A 67 0.35 4.35 -0.93
N GLY A 68 0.56 3.29 -0.16
CA GLY A 68 1.57 2.28 -0.44
C GLY A 68 1.26 1.52 -1.72
N VAL A 69 2.23 0.77 -2.23
CA VAL A 69 2.14 0.07 -3.54
C VAL A 69 0.92 -0.84 -3.61
N THR A 70 0.73 -1.68 -2.59
CA THR A 70 -0.39 -2.62 -2.50
C THR A 70 -1.71 -1.87 -2.41
N SER A 71 -1.81 -0.90 -1.50
CA SER A 71 -3.03 -0.11 -1.32
C SER A 71 -3.43 0.62 -2.61
N ALA A 72 -2.46 1.20 -3.32
CA ALA A 72 -2.70 1.89 -4.59
C ALA A 72 -3.16 0.93 -5.70
N LEU A 73 -2.55 -0.26 -5.80
CA LEU A 73 -2.91 -1.25 -6.81
C LEU A 73 -4.33 -1.80 -6.57
N LEU A 74 -4.64 -2.20 -5.34
CA LEU A 74 -5.96 -2.74 -4.99
C LEU A 74 -7.07 -1.70 -5.25
N ASN A 75 -6.86 -0.46 -4.84
CA ASN A 75 -7.82 0.63 -5.03
C ASN A 75 -8.11 0.91 -6.53
N ARG A 76 -7.09 0.84 -7.39
CA ARG A 76 -7.25 0.98 -8.85
C ARG A 76 -8.04 -0.15 -9.49
N ASN A 77 -8.04 -1.32 -8.87
CA ASN A 77 -8.78 -2.49 -9.33
C ASN A 77 -10.16 -2.60 -8.67
N GLY A 78 -10.68 -1.51 -8.09
CA GLY A 78 -12.04 -1.43 -7.59
C GLY A 78 -12.26 -2.02 -6.19
N LEU A 79 -11.21 -2.41 -5.49
CA LEU A 79 -11.30 -2.89 -4.11
C LEU A 79 -11.32 -1.71 -3.14
N ARG A 80 -12.22 -1.74 -2.15
CA ARG A 80 -12.23 -0.75 -1.08
C ARG A 80 -11.10 -1.05 -0.09
N VAL A 81 -10.07 -0.21 -0.07
CA VAL A 81 -8.92 -0.35 0.84
C VAL A 81 -9.11 0.57 2.05
N ILE A 82 -9.06 0.03 3.26
CA ILE A 82 -9.16 0.79 4.52
C ILE A 82 -8.05 0.39 5.49
N SER A 83 -7.73 1.27 6.44
CA SER A 83 -6.82 0.92 7.53
C SER A 83 -7.51 0.13 8.64
N GLU A 84 -6.73 -0.50 9.50
CA GLU A 84 -7.23 -1.14 10.71
C GLU A 84 -7.91 -0.16 11.67
N GLU A 85 -7.49 1.11 11.66
CA GLU A 85 -8.10 2.19 12.46
C GLU A 85 -9.51 2.49 11.95
N GLN A 86 -9.67 2.68 10.63
CA GLN A 86 -10.97 2.88 9.99
C GLN A 86 -11.89 1.67 10.14
N PHE A 87 -11.32 0.45 10.09
CA PHE A 87 -12.07 -0.76 10.32
C PHE A 87 -12.64 -0.82 11.75
N ALA A 88 -11.79 -0.54 12.75
CA ALA A 88 -12.21 -0.51 14.14
C ALA A 88 -13.27 0.56 14.41
N GLU A 89 -13.16 1.74 13.79
CA GLU A 89 -14.16 2.81 13.96
C GLU A 89 -15.51 2.50 13.29
N THR A 90 -15.50 1.76 12.17
CA THR A 90 -16.70 1.54 11.35
C THR A 90 -17.45 0.25 11.70
N TYR A 91 -16.73 -0.80 12.12
CA TYR A 91 -17.26 -2.17 12.18
C TYR A 91 -17.14 -2.84 13.55
N ILE A 92 -16.53 -2.19 14.54
CA ILE A 92 -16.39 -2.68 15.92
C ILE A 92 -17.07 -1.68 16.84
#